data_AF-A0A7K1NTT0-F1
#
_entry.id   AF-A0A7K1NTT0-F1
#
_cell.length_a   1.000
_cell.length_b   1.000
_cell.length_c   1.000
_cell.angle_alpha   90.00
_cell.angle_beta   90.00
_cell.angle_gamma   90.00
#
_symmetry.space_group_name_H-M   'P 1'
#
loop_
_entity.id
_entity.type
_entity.pdbx_description
1 polymer ?
#
loop_
_entity_poly.entity_id
_entity_poly.type
_entity_poly.pdbx_seq_one_letter_code
_entity_poly.pdbx_strand_id
1 'polypeptide(L)'
;MTLSLRASNLPIKYERPRETHRSGMTIYEVSGAGLYRVLEIHSGEFTVETLTPVGWMNLILLDKRDKISTAVEAMQIWLTIQTPTSAPETQQEEEAPNHG
;
A
#
# COMPACT_ATOMS: atom_id res chain seq x y z
N MET A 1 -18.45 10.38 4.54
CA MET A 1 -17.03 10.78 4.48
C MET A 1 -16.19 9.52 4.54
N THR A 2 -15.71 9.01 3.41
CA THR A 2 -14.78 7.89 3.40
C THR A 2 -13.39 8.43 3.73
N LEU A 3 -12.96 8.31 4.98
CA LEU A 3 -11.57 8.56 5.35
C LEU A 3 -10.69 7.63 4.50
N SER A 4 -9.92 8.19 3.57
CA SER A 4 -8.94 7.42 2.82
C SER A 4 -7.96 6.80 3.80
N LEU A 5 -7.96 5.48 3.89
CA LEU A 5 -7.11 4.75 4.82
C LEU A 5 -5.64 4.98 4.44
N ARG A 6 -4.87 5.53 5.37
CA ARG A 6 -3.44 5.80 5.20
C ARG A 6 -2.61 4.76 5.93
N ALA A 7 -1.66 4.15 5.22
CA ALA A 7 -0.78 3.13 5.78
C ALA A 7 0.03 3.64 6.98
N SER A 8 0.43 4.91 6.96
CA SER A 8 1.15 5.58 8.06
C SER A 8 0.36 5.66 9.37
N ASN A 9 -0.96 5.51 9.30
CA ASN A 9 -1.86 5.60 10.45
C ASN A 9 -2.32 4.22 10.94
N LEU A 10 -1.87 3.14 10.29
CA LEU A 10 -2.23 1.79 10.70
C LEU A 10 -1.46 1.39 11.97
N PRO A 11 -2.12 0.76 12.95
CA PRO A 11 -1.43 0.17 14.09
C PRO A 11 -0.41 -0.88 13.64
N ILE A 12 0.85 -0.71 14.03
CA ILE A 12 1.90 -1.70 13.83
C ILE A 12 1.88 -2.67 15.02
N LYS A 13 1.75 -3.97 14.75
CA LYS A 13 1.77 -5.03 15.76
C LYS A 13 3.13 -5.67 15.93
N TYR A 14 3.93 -5.64 14.87
CA TYR A 14 5.27 -6.19 14.87
C TYR A 14 6.10 -5.49 13.81
N GLU A 15 7.35 -5.20 14.13
CA GLU A 15 8.30 -4.64 13.19
C GLU A 15 9.66 -5.29 13.42
N ARG A 16 10.31 -5.61 12.31
CA ARG A 16 11.68 -6.10 12.27
C ARG A 16 12.39 -5.45 11.09
N PRO A 17 13.47 -4.71 11.32
CA PRO A 17 14.26 -4.14 10.24
C PRO A 17 14.93 -5.23 9.41
N ARG A 18 15.26 -4.91 8.16
CA ARG A 18 16.03 -5.80 7.30
C ARG A 18 17.49 -5.87 7.76
N GLU A 19 18.05 -7.07 7.70
CA GLU A 19 19.46 -7.35 7.98
C GLU A 19 20.07 -8.10 6.78
N THR A 20 21.40 -8.18 6.68
CA THR A 20 22.11 -8.80 5.55
C THR A 20 21.63 -10.23 5.24
N HIS A 21 21.20 -10.97 6.26
CA HIS A 21 20.76 -12.37 6.15
C HIS A 21 19.29 -12.58 6.50
N ARG A 22 18.50 -11.50 6.63
CA ARG A 22 17.12 -11.59 7.09
C ARG A 22 16.24 -10.50 6.50
N SER A 23 15.12 -10.92 5.91
CA SER A 23 14.13 -10.01 5.36
C SER A 23 13.51 -9.13 6.45
N GLY A 24 13.31 -7.86 6.10
CA GLY A 24 12.52 -6.92 6.89
C GLY A 24 11.07 -7.39 6.95
N MET A 25 10.37 -7.08 8.04
CA MET A 25 8.98 -7.46 8.22
C MET A 25 8.24 -6.42 9.05
N THR A 26 7.11 -5.94 8.55
CA THR A 26 6.19 -5.08 9.31
C THR A 26 4.80 -5.66 9.24
N ILE A 27 4.13 -5.83 10.40
CA ILE A 27 2.76 -6.32 10.50
C ILE A 27 1.85 -5.18 10.91
N TYR A 28 0.88 -4.88 10.05
CA TYR A 28 -0.16 -3.89 10.24
C TYR A 28 -1.48 -4.56 10.64
N GLU A 29 -2.21 -3.95 11.56
CA GLU A 29 -3.62 -4.25 11.79
C GLU A 29 -4.49 -3.27 11.01
N VAL A 30 -5.43 -3.78 10.23
CA VAL A 30 -6.46 -2.98 9.58
C VAL A 30 -7.80 -3.33 10.21
N SER A 31 -8.39 -2.36 10.91
CA SER A 31 -9.69 -2.53 11.59
C SER A 31 -10.75 -3.04 10.62
N GLY A 32 -11.37 -4.18 10.96
CA GLY A 32 -12.40 -4.81 10.14
C GLY A 32 -11.89 -5.65 8.96
N ALA A 33 -10.59 -5.63 8.65
CA ALA A 33 -10.00 -6.42 7.55
C ALA A 33 -8.94 -7.43 8.03
N GLY A 34 -8.39 -7.27 9.24
CA GLY A 34 -7.45 -8.22 9.85
C GLY A 34 -5.98 -7.79 9.73
N LEU A 35 -5.07 -8.76 9.79
CA LEU A 35 -3.63 -8.53 9.78
C LEU A 35 -3.07 -8.60 8.37
N TYR A 36 -2.18 -7.66 8.07
CA TYR A 36 -1.37 -7.62 6.86
C TYR A 36 0.09 -7.59 7.26
N ARG A 37 0.96 -8.28 6.52
CA ARG A 37 2.40 -8.14 6.69
C ARG A 37 3.04 -7.70 5.40
N VAL A 38 4.08 -6.88 5.52
CA VAL A 38 4.96 -6.48 4.43
C VAL A 38 6.34 -7.07 4.69
N LEU A 39 6.85 -7.84 3.73
CA LEU A 39 8.19 -8.39 3.74
C LEU A 39 9.08 -7.59 2.81
N GLU A 40 10.23 -7.11 3.30
CA GLU A 40 11.30 -6.56 2.45
C GLU A 40 12.31 -7.69 2.17
N ILE A 41 12.20 -8.31 1.00
CA ILE A 41 13.04 -9.45 0.60
C ILE A 41 14.44 -8.96 0.21
N HIS A 42 14.47 -7.96 -0.67
CA HIS A 42 15.66 -7.25 -1.12
C HIS A 42 15.39 -5.75 -1.09
N SER A 43 16.45 -4.95 -1.23
CA SER A 43 16.29 -3.49 -1.30
C SER A 43 15.42 -3.12 -2.49
N GLY A 44 14.27 -2.50 -2.22
CA GLY A 44 13.30 -2.13 -3.25
C GLY A 44 12.42 -3.28 -3.72
N GLU A 45 12.40 -4.43 -3.04
CA GLU A 45 11.52 -5.57 -3.36
C GLU A 45 10.70 -5.96 -2.14
N PHE A 46 9.38 -5.82 -2.28
CA PHE A 46 8.42 -5.98 -1.19
C PHE A 46 7.36 -7.00 -1.55
N THR A 47 6.84 -7.69 -0.53
CA THR A 47 5.67 -8.54 -0.68
C THR A 47 4.66 -8.18 0.40
N VAL A 48 3.42 -7.93 0.00
CA VAL A 48 2.31 -7.71 0.91
C VAL A 48 1.49 -8.98 1.01
N GLU A 49 1.24 -9.42 2.23
CA GLU A 49 0.50 -10.65 2.54
C GLU A 49 -0.61 -10.36 3.55
N THR A 50 -1.67 -11.17 3.52
CA THR A 50 -2.75 -11.15 4.52
C THR A 50 -2.77 -12.45 5.32
N LEU A 51 -3.21 -12.37 6.57
CA LEU A 51 -3.36 -13.55 7.43
C LEU A 51 -4.70 -14.24 7.16
N THR A 52 -4.63 -15.54 6.83
CA THR A 52 -5.77 -16.44 6.66
C THR A 52 -5.71 -17.56 7.71
N PRO A 53 -6.78 -18.38 7.89
CA PRO A 53 -6.75 -19.51 8.81
C PRO A 53 -5.65 -20.55 8.53
N VAL A 54 -5.18 -20.63 7.29
CA VAL A 54 -4.12 -21.57 6.87
C VAL A 54 -2.72 -20.94 6.86
N GLY A 55 -2.61 -19.65 7.20
CA GLY A 55 -1.36 -18.91 7.23
C GLY A 55 -1.38 -17.66 6.35
N TRP A 56 -0.20 -17.19 6.00
CA TRP A 56 -0.03 -15.96 5.22
C TRP A 56 -0.21 -16.23 3.73
N MET A 57 -1.01 -15.38 3.08
CA MET A 57 -1.31 -15.46 1.66
C MET A 57 -0.79 -14.20 0.95
N ASN A 58 -0.02 -14.39 -0.12
CA ASN A 58 0.50 -13.31 -0.96
C ASN A 58 -0.63 -12.56 -1.67
N LEU A 59 -0.58 -11.23 -1.62
CA LEU A 59 -1.54 -10.34 -2.27
C LEU A 59 -0.89 -9.64 -3.46
N ILE A 60 0.25 -9.00 -3.24
CA ILE A 60 1.00 -8.26 -4.26
C ILE A 60 2.50 -8.39 -4.00
N LEU A 61 3.25 -8.54 -5.09
CA LEU A 61 4.70 -8.44 -5.12
C LEU A 61 5.05 -7.13 -5.84
N LEU A 62 5.90 -6.34 -5.21
CA LEU A 62 6.35 -5.05 -5.69
C LEU A 62 7.85 -5.12 -5.89
N ASP A 63 8.32 -4.64 -7.04
CA ASP A 63 9.72 -4.66 -7.41
C ASP A 63 10.28 -3.24 -7.57
N LYS A 64 11.55 -3.15 -7.95
CA LYS A 64 12.27 -1.88 -8.06
C LYS A 64 11.64 -0.91 -9.07
N ARG A 65 10.83 -1.39 -10.02
CA ARG A 65 10.12 -0.59 -11.01
C ARG A 65 8.95 0.17 -10.41
N ASP A 66 8.42 -0.29 -9.27
CA ASP A 66 7.37 0.40 -8.52
C ASP A 66 7.89 1.62 -7.74
N LYS A 67 9.22 1.83 -7.72
CA LYS A 67 9.90 3.00 -7.13
C LYS A 67 9.57 3.23 -5.65
N ILE A 68 9.33 2.16 -4.90
CA ILE A 68 9.05 2.22 -3.47
C ILE A 68 10.29 1.84 -2.66
N SER A 69 10.44 2.41 -1.47
CA SER A 69 11.61 2.22 -0.62
C SER A 69 11.26 1.74 0.79
N THR A 70 9.98 1.75 1.15
CA THR A 70 9.54 1.46 2.52
C THR A 70 8.35 0.50 2.58
N ALA A 71 8.22 -0.20 3.70
CA ALA A 71 7.07 -1.07 3.97
C ALA A 71 5.74 -0.29 3.99
N VAL A 72 5.78 0.98 4.45
CA VAL A 72 4.60 1.86 4.49
C VAL A 72 4.12 2.19 3.08
N GLU A 73 5.02 2.46 2.13
CA GLU A 73 4.65 2.71 0.73
C GLU A 73 4.07 1.45 0.07
N ALA A 74 4.68 0.28 0.30
CA ALA A 74 4.14 -0.99 -0.18
C ALA A 74 2.72 -1.24 0.34
N MET A 75 2.49 -1.05 1.64
CA MET A 75 1.17 -1.18 2.23
C MET A 75 0.18 -0.14 1.67
N GLN A 76 0.63 1.09 1.43
CA GLN A 76 -0.21 2.15 0.86
C GLN A 76 -0.70 1.81 -0.55
N ILE A 77 0.16 1.22 -1.40
CA ILE A 77 -0.23 0.75 -2.74
C ILE A 77 -1.34 -0.29 -2.63
N TRP A 78 -1.18 -1.29 -1.75
CA TRP A 78 -2.21 -2.30 -1.54
C TRP A 78 -3.56 -1.70 -1.09
N LEU A 79 -3.53 -0.73 -0.18
CA LEU A 79 -4.75 -0.03 0.25
C LEU A 79 -5.40 0.75 -0.92
N THR A 80 -4.60 1.41 -1.74
CA THR A 80 -5.10 2.16 -2.91
C THR A 80 -5.73 1.24 -3.96
N ILE A 81 -5.23 0.02 -4.14
CA ILE A 81 -5.85 -0.98 -5.02
C ILE A 81 -7.24 -1.39 -4.51
N GLN A 82 -7.38 -1.62 -3.21
CA GLN A 82 -8.65 -2.05 -2.61
C GLN A 82 -9.72 -0.95 -2.60
N THR A 83 -9.31 0.30 -2.47
CA THR A 83 -10.19 1.46 -2.54
C THR A 83 -9.72 2.36 -3.67
N PRO A 84 -10.16 2.11 -4.92
CA PRO A 84 -9.87 3.02 -6.00
C PRO A 84 -10.45 4.38 -5.61
N THR A 85 -9.59 5.35 -5.30
CA THR A 85 -10.03 6.73 -5.19
C THR A 85 -10.60 7.08 -6.55
N SER A 86 -11.91 7.35 -6.65
CA SER A 86 -12.47 7.99 -7.84
C SER A 86 -11.63 9.22 -8.11
N ALA A 87 -10.88 9.23 -9.22
CA ALA A 87 -10.09 10.38 -9.61
C ALA A 87 -10.99 11.63 -9.65
N PRO A 88 -10.51 12.81 -9.25
CA PRO A 88 -11.26 14.03 -9.51
C PRO A 88 -11.45 14.14 -11.03
N GLU A 89 -12.70 14.24 -11.47
CA GLU A 89 -13.06 14.69 -12.81
C GLU A 89 -12.20 15.92 -13.13
N THR A 90 -11.30 15.77 -14.10
CA THR A 90 -10.67 16.93 -14.71
C THR A 90 -11.79 17.65 -15.45
N GLN A 91 -12.31 18.71 -14.85
CA GLN A 91 -13.05 19.73 -15.58
C GLN A 91 -12.05 20.34 -16.56
N GLN A 92 -11.96 19.75 -17.75
CA GLN A 92 -11.56 20.50 -18.94
C GLN A 92 -12.74 21.42 -19.23
N GLU A 93 -12.74 22.58 -18.56
CA GLU A 93 -13.61 23.68 -18.89
C GLU A 93 -13.24 24.11 -20.32
N GLU A 94 -14.26 24.02 -21.16
CA GLU A 94 -14.26 24.27 -22.59
C GLU A 94 -13.98 25.75 -22.85
N GLU A 95 -12.71 26.13 -22.95
CA GLU A 95 -12.33 27.47 -23.42
C GLU A 95 -12.45 27.50 -24.96
N ALA A 96 -13.58 27.99 -25.47
CA ALA A 96 -13.68 28.50 -26.83
C ALA A 96 -14.43 29.85 -26.84
N PRO A 97 -13.93 30.84 -27.60
CA PRO A 97 -14.11 32.25 -27.29
C PRO A 97 -15.40 32.85 -27.86
N ASN A 98 -15.91 33.84 -27.12
CA ASN A 98 -16.97 34.75 -27.52
C ASN A 98 -16.42 35.75 -28.56
N HIS A 99 -16.96 35.73 -29.78
CA HIS A 99 -16.83 36.83 -30.74
C HIS A 99 -18.21 37.24 -31.23
N GLY A 100 -18.64 38.42 -30.78
CA GLY A 100 -19.71 39.20 -31.39
C GLY A 100 -19.20 40.08 -32.54
#